data_AF-A0A0P4WDS6-F1
#
_entry.id   AF-A0A0P4WDS6-F1
#
_cell.length_a   1.000
_cell.length_b   1.000
_cell.length_c   1.000
_cell.angle_alpha   90.00
_cell.angle_beta   90.00
_cell.angle_gamma   90.00
#
_symmetry.space_group_name_H-M   'P 1'
#
loop_
_entity.id
_entity.type
_entity.pdbx_description
1 polymer ?
#
loop_
_entity_poly.entity_id
_entity_poly.type
_entity_poly.pdbx_seq_one_letter_code
_entity_poly.pdbx_strand_id
1 'polypeptide(L)'
;MLAATPVPRRRPLLSPLPEDSLPRAAPAALIDLHDFHLVHEAEGVCASERLFFVFLVHSKPNHFRQRQAIRATWGGVRDLGDGWGARTVFLLGRGSGGGGSEGEDAAPDSAKLDIEGVVAREATRHGDLVVGSFLDHYHNLTYKHVMALRWAAARCPQAIFLVKADDDAFVDVPALRGLLGRTFSVPPPRRTLACNVLPAGMQPQRAGKWAVSHEDYPWPEYPTYCAGLAYVITPALADLLARVAQAGVAPRLWVDDVWVTGLLAEVLRLRPHYLNLRYSYEHDELVAWAARARPAAPPPYTFVHLDPTRPDWRFTLDTLWTHALAAHHAAQTAQPGYT
;
A
#
# COMPACT_ATOMS: atom_id res chain seq x y z
N MET A 1 14.76 -13.67 -40.80
CA MET A 1 13.51 -13.58 -40.02
C MET A 1 13.53 -14.66 -38.96
N LEU A 2 13.88 -14.32 -37.72
CA LEU A 2 13.73 -15.26 -36.60
C LEU A 2 12.24 -15.36 -36.29
N ALA A 3 11.65 -16.55 -36.48
CA ALA A 3 10.26 -16.80 -36.16
C ALA A 3 10.07 -16.57 -34.65
N ALA A 4 9.16 -15.66 -34.28
CA ALA A 4 8.80 -15.45 -32.89
C ALA A 4 8.27 -16.76 -32.32
N THR A 5 8.96 -17.32 -31.33
CA THR A 5 8.48 -18.48 -30.58
C THR A 5 7.09 -18.16 -30.03
N PRO A 6 6.07 -19.01 -30.27
CA PRO A 6 4.73 -18.77 -29.75
C PRO A 6 4.80 -18.73 -28.23
N VAL A 7 4.39 -17.63 -27.60
CA VAL A 7 4.23 -17.60 -26.15
C VAL A 7 3.14 -18.60 -25.78
N PRO A 8 3.39 -19.55 -24.86
CA PRO A 8 2.37 -20.50 -24.43
C PRO A 8 1.11 -19.75 -23.98
N ARG A 9 -0.07 -20.30 -24.32
CA ARG A 9 -1.37 -19.69 -23.98
C ARG A 9 -1.59 -19.46 -22.48
N ARG A 10 -0.81 -20.11 -21.62
CA ARG A 10 -0.86 -19.96 -20.16
C ARG A 10 0.54 -19.88 -19.58
N ARG A 11 0.71 -19.01 -18.59
CA ARG A 11 1.94 -18.92 -17.80
C ARG A 11 2.13 -20.19 -16.95
N PRO A 12 3.34 -20.79 -16.91
CA PRO A 12 3.68 -21.82 -15.93
C PRO A 12 3.59 -21.29 -14.50
N LEU A 13 3.01 -22.07 -13.59
CA LEU A 13 3.02 -21.74 -12.17
C LEU A 13 4.47 -21.75 -11.64
N LEU A 14 4.77 -20.80 -10.75
CA LEU A 14 6.05 -20.75 -10.06
C LEU A 14 6.15 -21.88 -9.04
N SER A 15 7.32 -22.49 -8.96
CA SER A 15 7.60 -23.53 -7.97
C SER A 15 7.53 -22.93 -6.56
N PRO A 16 6.93 -23.64 -5.60
CA PRO A 16 6.88 -23.15 -4.23
C PRO A 16 8.27 -23.17 -3.60
N LEU A 17 8.55 -22.18 -2.77
CA LEU A 17 9.81 -22.08 -2.03
C LEU A 17 9.55 -22.28 -0.53
N PRO A 18 10.15 -23.30 0.13
CA PRO A 18 10.02 -23.50 1.57
C PRO A 18 10.56 -22.31 2.37
N GLU A 19 9.90 -21.97 3.49
CA GLU A 19 10.28 -20.83 4.35
C GLU A 19 11.72 -20.93 4.86
N ASP A 20 12.20 -22.15 5.12
CA ASP A 20 13.57 -22.42 5.61
C ASP A 20 14.64 -22.21 4.53
N SER A 21 14.26 -22.21 3.26
CA SER A 21 15.17 -21.96 2.13
C SER A 21 15.25 -20.48 1.73
N LEU A 22 14.39 -19.64 2.29
CA LEU A 22 14.37 -18.21 1.98
C LEU A 22 15.60 -17.50 2.56
N PRO A 23 16.24 -16.59 1.81
CA PRO A 23 17.40 -15.86 2.28
C PRO A 23 17.06 -15.06 3.55
N ARG A 24 18.07 -14.84 4.39
CA ARG A 24 17.93 -13.89 5.51
C ARG A 24 17.92 -12.47 4.98
N ALA A 25 17.26 -11.56 5.71
CA ALA A 25 17.29 -10.15 5.37
C ALA A 25 18.74 -9.63 5.42
N ALA A 26 19.19 -9.05 4.31
CA ALA A 26 20.46 -8.33 4.21
C ALA A 26 20.16 -6.82 4.27
N PRO A 27 20.62 -6.08 5.30
CA PRO A 27 20.28 -4.66 5.46
C PRO A 27 20.70 -3.79 4.27
N ALA A 28 21.87 -4.09 3.68
CA ALA A 28 22.44 -3.31 2.57
C ALA A 28 21.90 -3.69 1.19
N ALA A 29 21.10 -4.76 1.07
CA ALA A 29 20.57 -5.20 -0.23
C ALA A 29 19.05 -5.05 -0.29
N LEU A 30 18.49 -4.67 -1.43
CA LEU A 30 17.04 -4.67 -1.66
C LEU A 30 16.76 -5.18 -3.06
N ILE A 31 16.29 -6.43 -3.16
CA ILE A 31 16.10 -7.15 -4.43
C ILE A 31 17.45 -7.23 -5.15
N ASP A 32 17.67 -6.44 -6.19
CA ASP A 32 18.89 -6.33 -7.00
C ASP A 32 19.72 -5.07 -6.70
N LEU A 33 19.29 -4.24 -5.74
CA LEU A 33 20.10 -3.12 -5.25
C LEU A 33 21.10 -3.62 -4.21
N HIS A 34 22.39 -3.42 -4.42
CA HIS A 34 23.45 -3.90 -3.51
C HIS A 34 23.96 -2.86 -2.51
N ASP A 35 23.68 -1.57 -2.74
CA ASP A 35 24.06 -0.43 -1.89
C ASP A 35 22.81 0.28 -1.33
N PHE A 36 21.77 -0.50 -1.04
CA PHE A 36 20.53 0.02 -0.48
C PHE A 36 20.74 0.50 0.97
N HIS A 37 20.19 1.66 1.30
CA HIS A 37 20.05 2.12 2.66
C HIS A 37 18.78 2.98 2.81
N LEU A 38 18.35 3.15 4.05
CA LEU A 38 17.29 4.10 4.38
C LEU A 38 17.92 5.47 4.68
N VAL A 39 17.42 6.50 4.01
CA VAL A 39 17.77 7.90 4.27
C VAL A 39 17.05 8.41 5.51
N HIS A 40 15.80 7.97 5.70
CA HIS A 40 15.00 8.19 6.90
C HIS A 40 14.29 6.89 7.29
N GLU A 41 14.22 6.59 8.59
CA GLU A 41 13.76 5.29 9.10
C GLU A 41 12.51 5.32 9.96
N ALA A 42 11.98 6.49 10.33
CA ALA A 42 10.81 6.62 11.19
C ALA A 42 10.87 5.75 12.48
N GLU A 43 12.02 5.75 13.18
CA GLU A 43 12.35 4.80 14.25
C GLU A 43 11.33 4.77 15.41
N GLY A 44 10.69 5.92 15.71
CA GLY A 44 9.74 6.05 16.83
C GLY A 44 8.34 5.51 16.56
N VAL A 45 8.00 5.14 15.31
CA VAL A 45 6.62 4.79 14.93
C VAL A 45 6.09 3.59 15.73
N CYS A 46 6.94 2.57 15.92
CA CYS A 46 6.55 1.29 16.54
C CYS A 46 7.11 1.09 17.95
N ALA A 47 7.44 2.18 18.66
CA ALA A 47 7.85 2.15 20.06
C ALA A 47 6.71 1.79 21.03
N SER A 48 5.44 1.86 20.58
CA SER A 48 4.29 1.45 21.39
C SER A 48 4.08 -0.07 21.35
N GLU A 49 3.74 -0.64 22.51
CA GLU A 49 3.68 -2.11 22.68
C GLU A 49 2.47 -2.78 22.02
N ARG A 50 1.33 -2.08 21.89
CA ARG A 50 0.08 -2.66 21.36
C ARG A 50 -0.44 -1.89 20.15
N LEU A 51 -0.07 -2.36 18.97
CA LEU A 51 -0.54 -1.80 17.69
C LEU A 51 -1.47 -2.79 16.99
N PHE A 52 -2.70 -2.35 16.69
CA PHE A 52 -3.59 -3.14 15.86
C PHE A 52 -3.30 -2.90 14.38
N PHE A 53 -3.03 -1.64 14.02
CA PHE A 53 -2.69 -1.23 12.65
C PHE A 53 -1.36 -0.49 12.59
N VAL A 54 -0.55 -0.84 11.59
CA VAL A 54 0.46 0.04 11.01
C VAL A 54 0.11 0.25 9.54
N PHE A 55 -0.29 1.46 9.18
CA PHE A 55 -0.57 1.87 7.81
C PHE A 55 0.73 2.20 7.08
N LEU A 56 1.00 1.49 5.99
CA LEU A 56 2.12 1.65 5.09
C LEU A 56 1.65 2.41 3.85
N VAL A 57 1.74 3.73 3.87
CA VAL A 57 1.22 4.58 2.79
C VAL A 57 2.29 4.82 1.74
N HIS A 58 2.11 4.25 0.55
CA HIS A 58 2.95 4.58 -0.61
C HIS A 58 2.66 6.01 -1.05
N SER A 59 3.67 6.88 -1.02
CA SER A 59 3.55 8.27 -1.43
C SER A 59 4.72 8.66 -2.34
N LYS A 60 4.75 9.90 -2.82
CA LYS A 60 5.85 10.46 -3.62
C LYS A 60 6.48 11.67 -2.95
N PRO A 61 7.76 11.98 -3.18
CA PRO A 61 8.44 13.11 -2.56
C PRO A 61 7.64 14.42 -2.63
N ASN A 62 7.05 14.75 -3.79
CA ASN A 62 6.26 15.96 -4.01
C ASN A 62 4.79 15.90 -3.53
N HIS A 63 4.29 14.78 -3.02
CA HIS A 63 2.90 14.61 -2.55
C HIS A 63 2.68 15.08 -1.09
N PHE A 64 3.23 16.25 -0.74
CA PHE A 64 3.13 16.79 0.62
C PHE A 64 1.67 17.03 1.07
N ARG A 65 0.81 17.48 0.13
CA ARG A 65 -0.60 17.79 0.42
C ARG A 65 -1.40 16.53 0.75
N GLN A 66 -1.14 15.45 0.03
CA GLN A 66 -1.77 14.15 0.23
C GLN A 66 -1.39 13.57 1.60
N ARG A 67 -0.08 13.54 1.92
CA ARG A 67 0.39 13.08 3.23
C ARG A 67 -0.21 13.91 4.37
N GLN A 68 -0.22 15.23 4.24
CA GLN A 68 -0.83 16.11 5.24
C GLN A 68 -2.35 15.87 5.37
N ALA A 69 -3.05 15.55 4.28
CA ALA A 69 -4.46 15.22 4.30
C ALA A 69 -4.74 13.92 5.04
N ILE A 70 -3.95 12.89 4.78
CA ILE A 70 -4.03 11.61 5.47
C ILE A 70 -3.74 11.78 6.98
N ARG A 71 -2.68 12.53 7.34
CA ARG A 71 -2.37 12.85 8.76
C ARG A 71 -3.51 13.58 9.47
N ALA A 72 -4.19 14.49 8.77
CA ALA A 72 -5.30 15.26 9.32
C ALA A 72 -6.62 14.47 9.41
N THR A 73 -6.68 13.28 8.82
CA THR A 73 -7.89 12.46 8.72
C THR A 73 -7.62 11.04 9.22
N TRP A 74 -7.91 10.02 8.41
CA TRP A 74 -7.88 8.61 8.80
C TRP A 74 -6.48 8.13 9.24
N GLY A 75 -5.41 8.66 8.65
CA GLY A 75 -4.04 8.33 9.03
C GLY A 75 -3.57 8.99 10.32
N GLY A 76 -4.37 9.92 10.88
CA GLY A 76 -4.12 10.57 12.16
C GLY A 76 -4.62 9.78 13.37
N VAL A 77 -5.42 8.72 13.17
CA VAL A 77 -5.96 7.90 14.27
C VAL A 77 -4.83 7.26 15.07
N ARG A 78 -4.87 7.42 16.40
CA ARG A 78 -3.88 6.85 17.32
C ARG A 78 -4.46 5.82 18.28
N ASP A 79 -5.70 6.01 18.72
CA ASP A 79 -6.42 5.15 19.65
C ASP A 79 -7.56 4.43 18.91
N LEU A 80 -7.64 3.11 19.05
CA LEU A 80 -8.67 2.26 18.47
C LEU A 80 -9.55 1.59 19.55
N GLY A 81 -9.43 2.01 20.81
CA GLY A 81 -10.07 1.38 21.96
C GLY A 81 -9.35 0.14 22.47
N ASP A 82 -9.74 -0.32 23.67
CA ASP A 82 -9.21 -1.54 24.33
C ASP A 82 -7.67 -1.57 24.49
N GLY A 83 -7.05 -0.40 24.55
CA GLY A 83 -5.60 -0.22 24.61
C GLY A 83 -4.86 -0.53 23.30
N TRP A 84 -5.58 -0.64 22.18
CA TRP A 84 -5.00 -0.84 20.86
C TRP A 84 -4.74 0.49 20.16
N GLY A 85 -3.54 0.63 19.61
CA GLY A 85 -3.16 1.81 18.82
C GLY A 85 -3.13 1.59 17.31
N ALA A 86 -3.12 2.70 16.58
CA ALA A 86 -2.80 2.76 15.16
C ALA A 86 -1.61 3.69 14.91
N ARG A 87 -0.81 3.37 13.89
CA ARG A 87 0.29 4.19 13.41
C ARG A 87 0.29 4.25 11.89
N THR A 88 0.81 5.34 11.35
CA THR A 88 0.89 5.59 9.90
C THR A 88 2.31 5.98 9.59
N VAL A 89 2.86 5.42 8.53
CA VAL A 89 4.17 5.74 7.97
C VAL A 89 4.02 5.94 6.47
N PHE A 90 4.73 6.91 5.91
CA PHE A 90 4.76 7.17 4.47
C PHE A 90 6.07 6.67 3.88
N LEU A 91 5.97 5.96 2.76
CA LEU A 91 7.07 5.27 2.10
C LEU A 91 7.41 6.01 0.81
N LEU A 92 8.66 6.46 0.71
CA LEU A 92 9.17 7.25 -0.41
C LEU A 92 10.49 6.64 -0.93
N GLY A 93 10.80 6.89 -2.19
CA GLY A 93 12.18 6.92 -2.68
C GLY A 93 12.73 8.36 -2.66
N ARG A 94 13.92 8.55 -3.22
CA ARG A 94 14.49 9.88 -3.47
C ARG A 94 13.75 10.58 -4.60
N GLY A 95 13.56 11.89 -4.48
CA GLY A 95 13.09 12.73 -5.57
C GLY A 95 14.09 12.75 -6.71
N SER A 96 13.59 12.87 -7.95
CA SER A 96 14.44 13.18 -9.09
C SER A 96 14.97 14.61 -8.92
N GLY A 97 16.15 14.75 -8.32
CA GLY A 97 16.88 16.02 -8.33
C GLY A 97 17.17 16.35 -9.79
N GLY A 98 16.51 17.39 -10.31
CA GLY A 98 16.29 17.56 -11.75
C GLY A 98 17.49 17.20 -12.64
N GLY A 99 17.34 16.09 -13.36
CA GLY A 99 18.33 15.55 -14.28
C GLY A 99 17.90 14.18 -14.80
N GLY A 100 17.03 14.16 -15.80
CA GLY A 100 16.77 12.99 -16.64
C GLY A 100 15.57 12.14 -16.27
N SER A 101 14.40 12.50 -16.81
CA SER A 101 13.43 11.52 -17.31
C SER A 101 12.71 12.20 -18.47
N GLU A 102 13.08 11.80 -19.68
CA GLU A 102 12.32 12.06 -20.90
C GLU A 102 10.92 11.44 -20.72
N GLY A 103 9.86 12.19 -21.04
CA GLY A 103 8.49 11.69 -21.02
C GLY A 103 7.53 12.55 -20.20
N GLU A 104 7.05 13.61 -20.85
CA GLU A 104 5.84 14.41 -20.56
C GLU A 104 5.88 15.32 -19.31
N ASP A 105 5.68 16.60 -19.57
CA ASP A 105 5.61 17.75 -18.66
C ASP A 105 6.93 18.28 -18.05
N ALA A 106 7.93 18.49 -18.92
CA ALA A 106 9.01 19.43 -18.62
C ALA A 106 8.48 20.88 -18.72
N ALA A 107 7.87 21.36 -17.64
CA ALA A 107 7.59 22.79 -17.48
C ALA A 107 8.93 23.58 -17.47
N PRO A 108 9.03 24.73 -18.17
CA PRO A 108 10.27 25.50 -18.23
C PRO A 108 10.50 26.28 -16.93
N ASP A 109 11.75 26.32 -16.47
CA ASP A 109 12.35 27.40 -15.67
C ASP A 109 11.64 27.91 -14.41
N SER A 110 10.85 27.08 -13.71
CA SER A 110 10.56 27.33 -12.29
C SER A 110 11.70 26.79 -11.44
N ALA A 111 12.30 27.63 -10.59
CA ALA A 111 13.34 27.26 -9.61
C ALA A 111 13.12 25.83 -9.10
N LYS A 112 14.04 24.91 -9.45
CA LYS A 112 13.95 23.50 -9.06
C LYS A 112 13.75 23.46 -7.55
N LEU A 113 12.52 23.13 -7.13
CA LEU A 113 12.19 23.03 -5.71
C LEU A 113 13.16 22.00 -5.11
N ASP A 114 13.82 22.35 -4.01
CA ASP A 114 14.66 21.42 -3.26
C ASP A 114 13.77 20.37 -2.58
N ILE A 115 13.27 19.42 -3.38
CA ILE A 115 12.34 18.37 -2.94
C ILE A 115 12.98 17.55 -1.83
N GLU A 116 14.26 17.20 -1.96
CA GLU A 116 15.00 16.43 -0.95
C GLU A 116 15.05 17.20 0.37
N GLY A 117 15.40 18.49 0.36
CA GLY A 117 15.42 19.30 1.58
C GLY A 117 14.03 19.52 2.18
N VAL A 118 12.97 19.62 1.37
CA VAL A 118 11.59 19.68 1.89
C VAL A 118 11.21 18.34 2.54
N VAL A 119 11.52 17.20 1.91
CA VAL A 119 11.29 15.86 2.48
C VAL A 119 12.07 15.68 3.78
N ALA A 120 13.33 16.10 3.84
CA ALA A 120 14.13 16.02 5.05
C ALA A 120 13.51 16.83 6.22
N ARG A 121 13.03 18.05 5.95
CA ARG A 121 12.32 18.86 6.95
C ARG A 121 11.02 18.21 7.40
N GLU A 122 10.27 17.61 6.48
CA GLU A 122 9.05 16.87 6.80
C GLU A 122 9.36 15.64 7.68
N ALA A 123 10.41 14.88 7.34
CA ALA A 123 10.86 13.72 8.09
C ALA A 123 11.21 14.10 9.53
N THR A 124 11.99 15.18 9.72
CA THR A 124 12.32 15.70 11.05
C THR A 124 11.07 16.16 11.82
N ARG A 125 10.12 16.81 11.14
CA ARG A 125 8.93 17.38 11.78
C ARG A 125 7.94 16.31 12.25
N HIS A 126 7.71 15.28 11.43
CA HIS A 126 6.64 14.31 11.66
C HIS A 126 7.13 12.95 12.15
N GLY A 127 8.39 12.58 11.87
CA GLY A 127 8.97 11.31 12.30
C GLY A 127 8.29 10.07 11.69
N ASP A 128 7.53 10.24 10.60
CA ASP A 128 6.69 9.22 9.99
C ASP A 128 7.05 8.94 8.51
N LEU A 129 8.26 9.32 8.09
CA LEU A 129 8.78 9.05 6.75
C LEU A 129 9.84 7.94 6.76
N VAL A 130 9.64 6.95 5.91
CA VAL A 130 10.67 5.97 5.53
C VAL A 130 11.05 6.24 4.09
N VAL A 131 12.31 6.60 3.88
CA VAL A 131 12.82 7.03 2.57
C VAL A 131 13.96 6.10 2.15
N GLY A 132 13.78 5.38 1.05
CA GLY A 132 14.81 4.51 0.47
C GLY A 132 15.79 5.27 -0.40
N SER A 133 17.02 4.75 -0.52
CA SER A 133 18.09 5.34 -1.34
C SER A 133 17.86 5.25 -2.87
N PHE A 134 16.80 4.59 -3.34
CA PHE A 134 16.44 4.45 -4.75
C PHE A 134 15.59 5.63 -5.25
N LEU A 135 15.61 5.88 -6.57
CA LEU A 135 14.80 6.90 -7.21
C LEU A 135 13.31 6.56 -7.15
N ASP A 136 12.48 7.50 -6.69
CA ASP A 136 11.03 7.37 -6.64
C ASP A 136 10.42 7.54 -8.05
N HIS A 137 10.31 6.42 -8.74
CA HIS A 137 9.79 6.32 -10.09
C HIS A 137 8.76 5.18 -10.17
N TYR A 138 7.81 5.26 -11.11
CA TYR A 138 6.75 4.25 -11.22
C TYR A 138 7.31 2.85 -11.53
N HIS A 139 8.36 2.75 -12.36
CA HIS A 139 9.04 1.47 -12.59
C HIS A 139 9.80 0.92 -11.36
N ASN A 140 10.00 1.76 -10.34
CA ASN A 140 10.68 1.41 -9.09
C ASN A 140 9.70 1.14 -7.94
N LEU A 141 8.39 1.06 -8.20
CA LEU A 141 7.38 0.78 -7.17
C LEU A 141 7.65 -0.53 -6.44
N THR A 142 8.19 -1.55 -7.13
CA THR A 142 8.59 -2.82 -6.48
C THR A 142 9.62 -2.64 -5.38
N TYR A 143 10.58 -1.72 -5.55
CA TYR A 143 11.54 -1.41 -4.48
C TYR A 143 10.84 -0.78 -3.29
N LYS A 144 9.96 0.20 -3.53
CA LYS A 144 9.18 0.85 -2.47
C LYS A 144 8.31 -0.15 -1.71
N HIS A 145 7.64 -1.04 -2.43
CA HIS A 145 6.75 -2.05 -1.87
C HIS A 145 7.52 -3.04 -0.99
N VAL A 146 8.62 -3.62 -1.50
CA VAL A 146 9.43 -4.58 -0.72
C VAL A 146 10.14 -3.90 0.44
N MET A 147 10.60 -2.65 0.26
CA MET A 147 11.13 -1.84 1.35
C MET A 147 10.09 -1.63 2.46
N ALA A 148 8.85 -1.29 2.09
CA ALA A 148 7.75 -1.10 3.05
C ALA A 148 7.50 -2.35 3.89
N LEU A 149 7.37 -3.51 3.22
CA LEU A 149 7.14 -4.80 3.87
C LEU A 149 8.30 -5.17 4.80
N ARG A 150 9.54 -5.04 4.32
CA ARG A 150 10.73 -5.36 5.12
C ARG A 150 10.87 -4.45 6.33
N TRP A 151 10.71 -3.14 6.14
CA TRP A 151 10.79 -2.17 7.23
C TRP A 151 9.74 -2.48 8.31
N ALA A 152 8.49 -2.70 7.89
CA ALA A 152 7.39 -2.95 8.81
C ALA A 152 7.54 -4.27 9.57
N ALA A 153 7.96 -5.34 8.89
CA ALA A 153 8.22 -6.62 9.52
C ALA A 153 9.37 -6.56 10.55
N ALA A 154 10.40 -5.77 10.27
CA ALA A 154 11.54 -5.60 11.17
C ALA A 154 11.26 -4.65 12.34
N ARG A 155 10.52 -3.56 12.12
CA ARG A 155 10.31 -2.49 13.12
C ARG A 155 9.01 -2.64 13.90
N CYS A 156 8.01 -3.30 13.32
CA CYS A 156 6.68 -3.43 13.91
C CYS A 156 6.21 -4.89 13.97
N PRO A 157 7.05 -5.86 14.38
CA PRO A 157 6.66 -7.28 14.40
C PRO A 157 5.47 -7.56 15.35
N GLN A 158 5.24 -6.69 16.34
CA GLN A 158 4.15 -6.79 17.30
C GLN A 158 2.78 -6.31 16.79
N ALA A 159 2.73 -5.67 15.61
CA ALA A 159 1.47 -5.20 15.05
C ALA A 159 0.54 -6.38 14.70
N ILE A 160 -0.77 -6.24 14.92
CA ILE A 160 -1.73 -7.29 14.51
C ILE A 160 -1.85 -7.34 12.99
N PHE A 161 -2.02 -6.18 12.36
CA PHE A 161 -2.12 -6.02 10.92
C PHE A 161 -1.23 -4.87 10.43
N LEU A 162 -0.62 -5.08 9.28
CA LEU A 162 -0.09 -4.04 8.42
C LEU A 162 -1.13 -3.75 7.34
N VAL A 163 -1.32 -2.48 6.99
CA VAL A 163 -2.25 -2.08 5.95
C VAL A 163 -1.50 -1.25 4.93
N LYS A 164 -1.21 -1.82 3.75
CA LYS A 164 -0.69 -1.04 2.63
C LYS A 164 -1.83 -0.21 2.06
N ALA A 165 -1.57 1.07 1.81
CA ALA A 165 -2.48 1.95 1.07
C ALA A 165 -1.68 2.87 0.14
N ASP A 166 -2.30 3.37 -0.91
CA ASP A 166 -1.78 4.49 -1.70
C ASP A 166 -2.14 5.84 -1.06
N ASP A 167 -1.44 6.91 -1.42
CA ASP A 167 -1.68 8.26 -0.88
C ASP A 167 -2.90 8.98 -1.48
N ASP A 168 -3.57 8.32 -2.42
CA ASP A 168 -4.89 8.65 -2.96
C ASP A 168 -6.00 7.75 -2.38
N ALA A 169 -5.71 6.95 -1.34
CA ALA A 169 -6.72 6.16 -0.64
C ALA A 169 -7.37 6.93 0.52
N PHE A 170 -8.66 6.68 0.74
CA PHE A 170 -9.30 6.85 2.04
C PHE A 170 -9.58 5.49 2.69
N VAL A 171 -9.40 5.43 4.01
CA VAL A 171 -9.67 4.24 4.83
C VAL A 171 -10.62 4.60 5.96
N ASP A 172 -11.79 3.96 6.03
CA ASP A 172 -12.65 4.00 7.21
C ASP A 172 -12.05 3.10 8.31
N VAL A 173 -11.15 3.68 9.11
CA VAL A 173 -10.38 2.95 10.15
C VAL A 173 -11.29 2.29 11.19
N PRO A 174 -12.34 2.96 11.74
CA PRO A 174 -13.29 2.30 12.64
C PRO A 174 -14.01 1.10 12.00
N ALA A 175 -14.50 1.25 10.77
CA ALA A 175 -15.17 0.16 10.06
C ALA A 175 -14.19 -1.00 9.80
N LEU A 176 -12.95 -0.71 9.42
CA LEU A 176 -11.89 -1.70 9.19
C LEU A 176 -11.58 -2.48 10.48
N ARG A 177 -11.43 -1.79 11.62
CA ARG A 177 -11.19 -2.41 12.93
C ARG A 177 -12.29 -3.39 13.31
N GLY A 178 -13.54 -2.99 13.11
CA GLY A 178 -14.71 -3.86 13.37
C GLY A 178 -14.79 -5.03 12.39
N LEU A 179 -14.54 -4.79 11.11
CA LEU A 179 -14.56 -5.82 10.07
C LEU A 179 -13.53 -6.91 10.36
N LEU A 180 -12.27 -6.54 10.57
CA LEU A 180 -11.19 -7.52 10.77
C LEU A 180 -11.35 -8.28 12.09
N GLY A 181 -11.82 -7.60 13.15
CA GLY A 181 -12.09 -8.26 14.43
C GLY A 181 -13.23 -9.29 14.40
N ARG A 182 -14.15 -9.19 13.42
CA ARG A 182 -15.18 -10.22 13.17
C ARG A 182 -14.74 -11.27 12.16
N THR A 183 -13.80 -10.92 11.28
CA THR A 183 -13.35 -11.80 10.19
C THR A 183 -12.27 -12.77 10.65
N PHE A 184 -11.38 -12.34 11.54
CA PHE A 184 -10.23 -13.10 11.98
C PHE A 184 -10.16 -13.22 13.50
N SER A 185 -9.48 -14.25 13.98
CA SER A 185 -8.94 -14.23 15.35
C SER A 185 -7.96 -13.08 15.51
N VAL A 186 -7.76 -12.60 16.73
CA VAL A 186 -6.77 -11.57 17.05
C VAL A 186 -5.78 -12.18 18.07
N PRO A 187 -4.54 -12.52 17.67
CA PRO A 187 -3.96 -12.34 16.34
C PRO A 187 -4.50 -13.31 15.26
N PRO A 188 -4.43 -12.93 13.97
CA PRO A 188 -4.85 -13.76 12.83
C PRO A 188 -3.81 -14.85 12.50
N PRO A 189 -4.10 -15.79 11.58
CA PRO A 189 -3.09 -16.72 11.06
C PRO A 189 -1.86 -16.00 10.49
N ARG A 190 -0.65 -16.56 10.71
CA ARG A 190 0.63 -15.95 10.30
C ARG A 190 0.71 -15.51 8.83
N ARG A 191 0.01 -16.22 7.93
CA ARG A 191 0.00 -15.98 6.47
C ARG A 191 -1.34 -15.40 6.00
N THR A 192 -1.77 -14.31 6.62
CA THR A 192 -3.03 -13.64 6.25
C THR A 192 -2.76 -12.50 5.28
N LEU A 193 -3.44 -12.55 4.12
CA LEU A 193 -3.55 -11.48 3.13
C LEU A 193 -5.03 -11.27 2.84
N ALA A 194 -5.53 -10.05 2.92
CA ALA A 194 -6.94 -9.73 2.66
C ALA A 194 -7.05 -8.42 1.86
N CYS A 195 -7.84 -8.43 0.78
CA CYS A 195 -7.83 -7.32 -0.19
C CYS A 195 -9.01 -7.37 -1.16
N ASN A 196 -9.10 -6.37 -2.06
CA ASN A 196 -9.86 -6.52 -3.29
C ASN A 196 -9.12 -7.48 -4.24
N VAL A 197 -9.60 -8.71 -4.34
CA VAL A 197 -8.94 -9.76 -5.13
C VAL A 197 -9.35 -9.65 -6.59
N LEU A 198 -8.37 -9.50 -7.47
CA LEU A 198 -8.55 -9.65 -8.91
C LEU A 198 -8.22 -11.10 -9.29
N PRO A 199 -9.18 -11.84 -9.87
CA PRO A 199 -8.97 -13.25 -10.23
C PRO A 199 -7.93 -13.37 -11.35
N ALA A 200 -7.34 -14.56 -11.48
CA ALA A 200 -6.50 -14.88 -12.62
C ALA A 200 -7.25 -14.68 -13.94
N GLY A 201 -6.55 -14.20 -14.97
CA GLY A 201 -7.13 -13.92 -16.29
C GLY A 201 -7.19 -12.43 -16.65
N MET A 202 -6.84 -11.54 -15.72
CA MET A 202 -6.68 -10.11 -16.04
C MET A 202 -5.53 -9.92 -17.03
N GLN A 203 -5.77 -9.17 -18.10
CA GLN A 203 -4.78 -8.95 -19.14
C GLN A 203 -3.85 -7.78 -18.79
N PRO A 204 -2.53 -7.91 -18.96
CA PRO A 204 -1.61 -6.78 -18.89
C PRO A 204 -2.03 -5.70 -19.87
N GLN A 205 -2.08 -4.44 -19.41
CA GLN A 205 -2.22 -3.32 -20.34
C GLN A 205 -0.98 -3.29 -21.24
N ARG A 206 -1.17 -3.15 -22.56
CA ARG A 206 -0.06 -3.10 -23.54
C ARG A 206 0.19 -1.69 -24.07
N ALA A 207 -0.58 -0.71 -23.62
CA ALA A 207 -0.49 0.70 -24.00
C ALA A 207 -0.90 1.60 -22.82
N GLY A 208 -0.53 2.87 -22.90
CA GLY A 208 -0.81 3.87 -21.87
C GLY A 208 0.15 3.81 -20.69
N LYS A 209 -0.17 4.56 -19.63
CA LYS A 209 0.66 4.76 -18.43
C LYS A 209 1.08 3.45 -17.75
N TRP A 210 0.24 2.42 -17.81
CA TRP A 210 0.47 1.12 -17.18
C TRP A 210 0.87 0.04 -18.19
N ALA A 211 1.41 0.43 -19.35
CA ALA A 211 1.83 -0.50 -20.38
C ALA A 211 2.96 -1.42 -19.88
N VAL A 212 2.70 -2.72 -19.91
CA VAL A 212 3.70 -3.76 -19.66
C VAL A 212 4.14 -4.35 -20.99
N SER A 213 5.43 -4.28 -21.28
CA SER A 213 5.98 -4.83 -22.51
C SER A 213 5.90 -6.37 -22.52
N HIS A 214 6.00 -6.98 -23.69
CA HIS A 214 6.12 -8.44 -23.78
C HIS A 214 7.47 -8.94 -23.25
N GLU A 215 8.48 -8.07 -23.18
CA GLU A 215 9.77 -8.37 -22.56
C GLU A 215 9.63 -8.48 -21.04
N ASP A 216 8.95 -7.51 -20.42
CA ASP A 216 8.68 -7.52 -18.97
C ASP A 216 7.73 -8.65 -18.55
N TYR A 217 6.72 -8.90 -19.38
CA TYR A 217 5.72 -9.94 -19.13
C TYR A 217 5.19 -10.54 -20.44
N PRO A 218 5.76 -11.67 -20.89
CA PRO A 218 5.38 -12.26 -22.18
C PRO A 218 3.98 -12.86 -22.15
N TRP A 219 3.47 -13.23 -20.97
CA TRP A 219 2.22 -13.97 -20.81
C TRP A 219 0.97 -13.10 -21.03
N PRO A 220 -0.13 -13.68 -21.51
CA PRO A 220 -1.35 -12.93 -21.82
C PRO A 220 -2.15 -12.52 -20.59
N GLU A 221 -1.94 -13.16 -19.44
CA GLU A 221 -2.79 -13.04 -18.25
C GLU A 221 -1.95 -13.00 -16.97
N TYR A 222 -2.33 -12.12 -16.05
CA TYR A 222 -1.79 -12.08 -14.69
C TYR A 222 -2.33 -13.23 -13.82
N PRO A 223 -1.58 -13.63 -12.76
CA PRO A 223 -2.12 -14.51 -11.71
C PRO A 223 -3.26 -13.82 -10.94
N THR A 224 -3.84 -14.53 -9.96
CA THR A 224 -4.66 -13.86 -8.95
C THR A 224 -3.79 -12.92 -8.11
N TYR A 225 -4.25 -11.70 -7.85
CA TYR A 225 -3.52 -10.69 -7.07
C TYR A 225 -4.48 -9.75 -6.35
N CYS A 226 -3.95 -8.92 -5.46
CA CYS A 226 -4.68 -7.83 -4.82
C CYS A 226 -4.57 -6.57 -5.65
N ALA A 227 -5.69 -5.87 -5.88
CA ALA A 227 -5.66 -4.56 -6.53
C ALA A 227 -4.85 -3.54 -5.70
N GLY A 228 -4.10 -2.69 -6.39
CA GLY A 228 -3.07 -1.82 -5.78
C GLY A 228 -3.52 -0.87 -4.66
N LEU A 229 -4.74 -0.31 -4.71
CA LEU A 229 -5.18 0.77 -3.81
C LEU A 229 -4.88 0.52 -2.32
N ALA A 230 -5.26 -0.66 -1.81
CA ALA A 230 -4.98 -1.05 -0.43
C ALA A 230 -5.12 -2.56 -0.19
N TYR A 231 -4.36 -3.10 0.75
CA TYR A 231 -4.55 -4.46 1.26
C TYR A 231 -4.12 -4.58 2.73
N VAL A 232 -4.62 -5.63 3.39
CA VAL A 232 -4.30 -5.98 4.78
C VAL A 232 -3.41 -7.22 4.78
N ILE A 233 -2.33 -7.19 5.56
CA ILE A 233 -1.37 -8.28 5.66
C ILE A 233 -0.85 -8.43 7.10
N THR A 234 -0.41 -9.63 7.49
CA THR A 234 0.30 -9.84 8.76
C THR A 234 1.78 -9.49 8.66
N PRO A 235 2.44 -9.01 9.75
CA PRO A 235 3.88 -8.75 9.72
C PRO A 235 4.72 -9.97 9.34
N ALA A 236 4.33 -11.16 9.80
CA ALA A 236 5.00 -12.41 9.43
C ALA A 236 4.93 -12.69 7.92
N LEU A 237 3.82 -12.36 7.26
CA LEU A 237 3.71 -12.55 5.81
C LEU A 237 4.46 -11.46 5.04
N ALA A 238 4.51 -10.24 5.56
CA ALA A 238 5.34 -9.17 5.01
C ALA A 238 6.83 -9.56 4.99
N ASP A 239 7.35 -10.16 6.06
CA ASP A 239 8.72 -10.72 6.10
C ASP A 239 8.93 -11.76 4.99
N LEU A 240 8.00 -12.73 4.88
CA LEU A 240 8.11 -13.81 3.89
C LEU A 240 8.11 -13.27 2.46
N LEU A 241 7.21 -12.35 2.12
CA LEU A 241 7.16 -11.76 0.78
C LEU A 241 8.44 -10.96 0.48
N ALA A 242 8.97 -10.22 1.44
CA ALA A 242 10.23 -9.49 1.26
C ALA A 242 11.42 -10.44 1.03
N ARG A 243 11.46 -11.58 1.73
CA ARG A 243 12.51 -12.60 1.53
C ARG A 243 12.36 -13.37 0.22
N VAL A 244 11.13 -13.64 -0.24
CA VAL A 244 10.86 -14.23 -1.56
C VAL A 244 11.30 -13.28 -2.66
N ALA A 245 11.00 -11.97 -2.53
CA ALA A 245 11.49 -10.95 -3.44
C ALA A 245 13.02 -10.98 -3.55
N GLN A 246 13.71 -11.08 -2.41
CA GLN A 246 15.18 -11.13 -2.34
C GLN A 246 15.77 -12.42 -2.93
N ALA A 247 15.03 -13.53 -2.90
CA ALA A 247 15.46 -14.81 -3.46
C ALA A 247 15.56 -14.79 -5.00
N GLY A 248 14.93 -13.82 -5.67
CA GLY A 248 15.00 -13.67 -7.12
C GLY A 248 14.34 -14.80 -7.91
N VAL A 249 13.44 -15.56 -7.29
CA VAL A 249 12.80 -16.75 -7.91
C VAL A 249 11.63 -16.42 -8.84
N ALA A 250 11.09 -15.20 -8.74
CA ALA A 250 10.04 -14.70 -9.64
C ALA A 250 10.63 -13.56 -10.49
N PRO A 251 10.45 -13.58 -11.83
CA PRO A 251 10.85 -12.47 -12.69
C PRO A 251 10.24 -11.16 -12.18
N ARG A 252 11.07 -10.11 -12.09
CA ARG A 252 10.62 -8.80 -11.60
C ARG A 252 9.68 -8.17 -12.61
N LEU A 253 8.51 -7.75 -12.13
CA LEU A 253 7.54 -6.96 -12.88
C LEU A 253 7.34 -5.65 -12.13
N TRP A 254 7.47 -4.52 -12.84
CA TRP A 254 7.43 -3.20 -12.21
C TRP A 254 6.05 -2.80 -11.64
N VAL A 255 4.98 -3.47 -12.12
CA VAL A 255 3.63 -3.39 -11.56
C VAL A 255 3.63 -4.13 -10.21
N ASP A 256 3.78 -3.36 -9.14
CA ASP A 256 4.17 -3.85 -7.83
C ASP A 256 3.11 -4.71 -7.15
N ASP A 257 1.83 -4.38 -7.30
CA ASP A 257 0.71 -5.15 -6.75
C ASP A 257 0.61 -6.54 -7.39
N VAL A 258 0.72 -6.63 -8.72
CA VAL A 258 0.78 -7.90 -9.46
C VAL A 258 2.01 -8.71 -9.05
N TRP A 259 3.17 -8.07 -8.96
CA TRP A 259 4.41 -8.77 -8.63
C TRP A 259 4.38 -9.29 -7.19
N VAL A 260 4.12 -8.43 -6.20
CA VAL A 260 4.19 -8.77 -4.77
C VAL A 260 3.04 -9.65 -4.32
N THR A 261 1.80 -9.29 -4.66
CA THR A 261 0.60 -10.00 -4.17
C THR A 261 0.10 -11.08 -5.13
N GLY A 262 0.70 -11.18 -6.32
CA GLY A 262 0.43 -12.23 -7.30
C GLY A 262 1.61 -13.20 -7.44
N LEU A 263 2.70 -12.76 -8.07
CA LEU A 263 3.83 -13.65 -8.41
C LEU A 263 4.61 -14.13 -7.17
N LEU A 264 4.99 -13.25 -6.25
CA LEU A 264 5.66 -13.68 -5.00
C LEU A 264 4.70 -14.46 -4.09
N ALA A 265 3.42 -14.07 -4.06
CA ALA A 265 2.39 -14.78 -3.33
C ALA A 265 2.16 -16.22 -3.85
N GLU A 266 2.28 -16.43 -5.16
CA GLU A 266 2.18 -17.76 -5.78
C GLU A 266 3.30 -18.71 -5.31
N VAL A 267 4.53 -18.21 -5.17
CA VAL A 267 5.66 -18.97 -4.62
C VAL A 267 5.37 -19.45 -3.20
N LEU A 268 4.61 -18.67 -2.41
CA LEU A 268 4.18 -19.03 -1.06
C LEU A 268 2.85 -19.79 -1.01
N ARG A 269 2.23 -20.06 -2.17
CA ARG A 269 0.90 -20.68 -2.32
C ARG A 269 -0.20 -19.98 -1.51
N LEU A 270 -0.14 -18.66 -1.45
CA LEU A 270 -1.11 -17.87 -0.69
C LEU A 270 -2.48 -17.89 -1.36
N ARG A 271 -3.52 -17.80 -0.54
CA ARG A 271 -4.89 -17.56 -0.98
C ARG A 271 -5.40 -16.31 -0.24
N PRO A 272 -5.61 -15.19 -0.94
CA PRO A 272 -6.08 -13.98 -0.29
C PRO A 272 -7.53 -14.15 0.18
N HIS A 273 -7.86 -13.49 1.29
CA HIS A 273 -9.23 -13.33 1.76
C HIS A 273 -9.90 -12.17 1.02
N TYR A 274 -11.12 -12.40 0.54
CA TYR A 274 -11.83 -11.48 -0.33
C TYR A 274 -12.51 -10.38 0.48
N LEU A 275 -12.11 -9.13 0.23
CA LEU A 275 -12.73 -7.93 0.76
C LEU A 275 -13.37 -7.08 -0.35
N ASN A 276 -13.57 -7.62 -1.54
CA ASN A 276 -13.95 -6.90 -2.76
C ASN A 276 -15.13 -5.92 -2.58
N LEU A 277 -16.16 -6.31 -1.82
CA LEU A 277 -17.34 -5.47 -1.55
C LEU A 277 -17.08 -4.28 -0.60
N ARG A 278 -15.84 -4.12 -0.13
CA ARG A 278 -15.42 -3.03 0.78
C ARG A 278 -14.63 -1.95 0.07
N TYR A 279 -14.49 -2.05 -1.26
CA TYR A 279 -13.70 -1.15 -2.08
C TYR A 279 -14.58 -0.40 -3.07
N SER A 280 -14.25 0.86 -3.34
CA SER A 280 -14.70 1.57 -4.55
C SER A 280 -13.53 2.31 -5.20
N TYR A 281 -13.52 2.32 -6.53
CA TYR A 281 -12.53 3.02 -7.34
C TYR A 281 -13.14 4.24 -8.05
N GLU A 282 -14.44 4.47 -7.86
CA GLU A 282 -15.24 5.44 -8.59
C GLU A 282 -15.40 6.72 -7.77
N HIS A 283 -14.58 7.73 -8.07
CA HIS A 283 -14.59 9.01 -7.34
C HIS A 283 -15.96 9.71 -7.38
N ASP A 284 -16.61 9.71 -8.54
CA ASP A 284 -17.90 10.39 -8.74
C ASP A 284 -19.03 9.76 -7.89
N GLU A 285 -18.97 8.46 -7.62
CA GLU A 285 -19.90 7.77 -6.71
C GLU A 285 -19.80 8.35 -5.29
N LEU A 286 -18.57 8.63 -4.84
CA LEU A 286 -18.29 9.15 -3.50
C LEU A 286 -18.69 10.60 -3.36
N VAL A 287 -18.46 11.41 -4.41
CA VAL A 287 -18.94 12.80 -4.48
C VAL A 287 -20.48 12.82 -4.41
N ALA A 288 -21.13 11.96 -5.20
CA ALA A 288 -22.58 11.82 -5.22
C ALA A 288 -23.16 11.37 -3.86
N TRP A 289 -22.44 10.50 -3.15
CA TRP A 289 -22.79 10.08 -1.79
C TRP A 289 -22.60 11.24 -0.80
N ALA A 290 -21.44 11.91 -0.82
CA ALA A 290 -21.10 13.01 0.08
C ALA A 290 -22.11 14.16 0.00
N ALA A 291 -22.62 14.45 -1.20
CA ALA A 291 -23.64 15.48 -1.41
C ALA A 291 -25.03 15.13 -0.86
N ARG A 292 -25.33 13.85 -0.63
CA ARG A 292 -26.67 13.35 -0.26
C ARG A 292 -26.71 12.66 1.12
N ALA A 293 -25.55 12.39 1.70
CA ALA A 293 -25.45 11.64 2.94
C ALA A 293 -26.14 12.38 4.08
N ARG A 294 -26.97 11.65 4.83
CA ARG A 294 -27.55 12.17 6.08
C ARG A 294 -26.45 12.25 7.14
N PRO A 295 -26.55 13.17 8.13
CA PRO A 295 -25.64 13.19 9.26
C PRO A 295 -25.47 11.80 9.89
N ALA A 296 -24.22 11.43 10.19
CA ALA A 296 -23.85 10.12 10.75
C ALA A 296 -24.17 8.88 9.88
N ALA A 297 -24.54 9.04 8.61
CA ALA A 297 -24.54 7.91 7.67
C ALA A 297 -23.10 7.43 7.47
N PRO A 298 -22.79 6.13 7.68
CA PRO A 298 -21.44 5.61 7.48
C PRO A 298 -21.04 5.68 5.99
N PRO A 299 -19.75 5.85 5.68
CA PRO A 299 -19.23 5.69 4.33
C PRO A 299 -19.68 4.34 3.71
N PRO A 300 -19.97 4.30 2.41
CA PRO A 300 -20.49 3.10 1.74
C PRO A 300 -19.43 1.99 1.62
N TYR A 301 -18.14 2.36 1.65
CA TYR A 301 -17.01 1.46 1.49
C TYR A 301 -15.94 1.74 2.54
N THR A 302 -15.13 0.72 2.84
CA THR A 302 -14.04 0.84 3.81
C THR A 302 -12.78 1.40 3.18
N PHE A 303 -12.50 1.05 1.92
CA PHE A 303 -11.37 1.55 1.14
C PHE A 303 -11.91 2.24 -0.10
N VAL A 304 -11.45 3.46 -0.38
CA VAL A 304 -11.86 4.18 -1.58
C VAL A 304 -10.71 4.91 -2.22
N HIS A 305 -10.69 4.93 -3.54
CA HIS A 305 -9.79 5.77 -4.32
C HIS A 305 -10.37 7.18 -4.42
N LEU A 306 -9.54 8.18 -4.20
CA LEU A 306 -9.85 9.60 -4.35
C LEU A 306 -8.88 10.20 -5.35
N ASP A 307 -9.38 10.65 -6.50
CA ASP A 307 -8.54 11.22 -7.54
C ASP A 307 -8.00 12.60 -7.09
N PRO A 308 -6.70 12.74 -6.78
CA PRO A 308 -6.15 13.98 -6.25
C PRO A 308 -6.04 15.10 -7.31
N THR A 309 -6.29 14.79 -8.59
CA THR A 309 -6.32 15.79 -9.66
C THR A 309 -7.64 16.57 -9.69
N ARG A 310 -8.69 16.03 -9.07
CA ARG A 310 -10.03 16.60 -9.01
C ARG A 310 -10.15 17.68 -7.93
N PRO A 311 -10.69 18.88 -8.20
CA PRO A 311 -10.75 19.94 -7.17
C PRO A 311 -11.59 19.59 -5.93
N ASP A 312 -12.50 18.62 -6.04
CA ASP A 312 -13.38 18.14 -4.97
C ASP A 312 -12.77 17.01 -4.12
N TRP A 313 -11.55 16.54 -4.43
CA TRP A 313 -10.94 15.40 -3.73
C TRP A 313 -10.82 15.61 -2.23
N ARG A 314 -10.38 16.82 -1.85
CA ARG A 314 -10.14 17.14 -0.44
C ARG A 314 -11.44 17.24 0.33
N PHE A 315 -12.44 17.90 -0.25
CA PHE A 315 -13.77 18.01 0.34
C PHE A 315 -14.41 16.62 0.52
N THR A 316 -14.25 15.75 -0.47
CA THR A 316 -14.77 14.38 -0.43
C THR A 316 -14.08 13.56 0.67
N LEU A 317 -12.75 13.65 0.79
CA LEU A 317 -11.98 13.04 1.87
C LEU A 317 -12.47 13.48 3.27
N ASP A 318 -12.58 14.79 3.49
CA ASP A 318 -12.96 15.34 4.78
C ASP A 318 -14.42 14.97 5.14
N THR A 319 -15.31 14.90 4.14
CA THR A 319 -16.70 14.47 4.32
C THR A 319 -16.78 12.99 4.70
N LEU A 320 -16.11 12.10 3.96
CA LEU A 320 -16.03 10.67 4.26
C LEU A 320 -15.52 10.45 5.69
N TRP A 321 -14.45 11.15 6.07
CA TRP A 321 -13.85 11.02 7.39
C TRP A 321 -14.77 11.50 8.52
N THR A 322 -15.41 12.66 8.33
CA THR A 322 -16.37 13.21 9.31
C THR A 322 -17.52 12.22 9.55
N HIS A 323 -18.02 11.61 8.48
CA HIS A 323 -19.09 10.62 8.55
C HIS A 323 -18.64 9.30 9.19
N ALA A 324 -17.43 8.81 8.89
CA ALA A 324 -16.87 7.62 9.53
C ALA A 324 -16.83 7.78 11.06
N LEU A 325 -16.35 8.93 11.54
CA LEU A 325 -16.31 9.24 12.98
C LEU A 325 -17.70 9.37 13.59
N ALA A 326 -18.61 10.10 12.93
CA ALA A 326 -19.97 10.28 13.43
C ALA A 326 -20.72 8.95 13.53
N ALA A 327 -20.60 8.08 12.51
CA ALA A 327 -21.21 6.75 12.53
C ALA A 327 -20.62 5.86 13.62
N HIS A 328 -19.29 5.91 13.83
CA HIS A 328 -18.64 5.15 14.89
C HIS A 328 -19.12 5.57 16.29
N HIS A 329 -19.16 6.88 16.56
CA HIS A 329 -19.66 7.41 17.84
C HIS A 329 -21.14 7.08 18.07
N ALA A 330 -21.97 7.16 17.02
CA ALA A 330 -23.37 6.77 17.11
C ALA A 330 -23.53 5.27 17.44
N ALA A 331 -22.70 4.40 16.87
CA ALA A 331 -22.71 2.97 17.17
C ALA A 331 -22.29 2.66 18.62
N GLN A 332 -21.32 3.39 19.17
CA GLN A 332 -20.89 3.24 20.58
C GLN A 332 -21.96 3.71 21.57
N THR A 333 -22.65 4.80 21.28
CA THR A 333 -23.71 5.34 22.15
C THR A 333 -25.01 4.51 22.08
N ALA A 334 -25.26 3.84 20.96
CA ALA A 334 -26.41 2.94 20.78
C ALA A 334 -26.26 1.56 21.46
N GLN A 335 -25.10 1.24 22.04
CA GLN A 335 -24.89 0.04 22.86
C GLN A 335 -24.85 0.39 24.36
N PRO A 336 -26.00 0.64 25.03
CA PRO A 336 -26.02 0.76 26.48
C PRO A 336 -25.89 -0.63 27.12
N GLY A 337 -24.82 -0.84 27.89
CA GLY A 337 -24.72 -1.75 29.04
C GLY A 337 -25.25 -3.18 28.88
N TYR A 338 -24.35 -4.11 28.54
CA TYR A 338 -24.34 -5.45 29.15
C TYR A 338 -23.11 -5.55 30.05
N THR A 339 -23.15 -4.79 31.16
CA THR A 339 -22.56 -5.11 32.47
C THR A 339 -23.13 -4.15 33.49
#